data_AF-A0A1X7UUF3-F1
#
_entry.id   AF-A0A1X7UUF3-F1
#
_cell.length_a   1.000
_cell.length_b   1.000
_cell.length_c   1.000
_cell.angle_alpha   90.00
_cell.angle_beta   90.00
_cell.angle_gamma   90.00
#
_symmetry.space_group_name_H-M   'P 1'
#
loop_
_entity.id
_entity.type
_entity.pdbx_description
1 polymer ?
#
loop_
_entity_poly.entity_id
_entity_poly.type
_entity_poly.pdbx_seq_one_letter_code
_entity_poly.pdbx_strand_id
1 'polypeptide(L)'
;MQGKGVALFAVCAQPQEFVDQIETDLGLTFSCYSDITHKLRNYLDTEHYITVKVSGGEGSNDSNFYKVHPEIKKYKYGVVQPAVLCITKEKKVLFAWAIDPSAMNIGGASDRPVPTDIWQAVMQKLNNPTDETPIDSSQLRVHGARSICTII
;
A
#
# COMPACT_ATOMS: atom_id res chain seq x y z
N MET A 1 -11.26 -12.44 5.31
CA MET A 1 -11.15 -11.70 6.58
C MET A 1 -12.26 -10.64 6.66
N GLN A 2 -13.53 -11.05 6.73
CA GLN A 2 -14.65 -10.15 7.01
C GLN A 2 -15.17 -10.48 8.40
N GLY A 3 -15.00 -9.56 9.33
CA GLY A 3 -15.44 -9.71 10.71
C GLY A 3 -15.34 -8.37 11.43
N LYS A 4 -16.50 -7.89 11.91
CA LYS A 4 -16.70 -6.64 12.69
C LYS A 4 -16.42 -5.32 11.96
N GLY A 5 -17.30 -4.93 11.04
CA GLY A 5 -17.42 -3.51 10.63
C GLY A 5 -16.22 -2.88 9.93
N VAL A 6 -15.21 -3.67 9.54
CA VAL A 6 -14.05 -3.23 8.76
C VAL A 6 -14.27 -3.56 7.29
N ALA A 7 -13.99 -2.60 6.42
CA ALA A 7 -13.91 -2.80 4.98
C ALA A 7 -12.44 -2.82 4.55
N LEU A 8 -12.09 -3.77 3.69
CA LEU A 8 -10.77 -3.87 3.07
C LEU A 8 -10.92 -3.52 1.59
N PHE A 9 -9.98 -2.75 1.09
CA PHE A 9 -9.87 -2.37 -0.31
C PHE A 9 -8.42 -2.43 -0.73
N ALA A 10 -8.16 -2.71 -2.01
CA ALA A 10 -6.85 -2.53 -2.60
C ALA A 10 -6.85 -1.50 -3.72
N VAL A 11 -5.74 -0.78 -3.92
CA VAL A 11 -5.66 0.27 -4.95
C VAL A 11 -4.35 0.21 -5.73
N CYS A 12 -4.38 0.11 -7.05
CA CYS A 12 -3.14 -0.01 -7.84
C CYS A 12 -3.12 0.83 -9.12
N ALA A 13 -1.93 0.99 -9.72
CA ALA A 13 -1.75 1.77 -10.94
C ALA A 13 -2.14 1.01 -12.24
N GLN A 14 -2.84 -0.13 -12.14
CA GLN A 14 -3.35 -0.86 -13.31
C GLN A 14 -4.66 -0.27 -13.82
N PRO A 15 -4.96 -0.39 -15.12
CA PRO A 15 -6.31 -0.18 -15.64
C PRO A 15 -7.35 -1.09 -14.98
N GLN A 16 -8.54 -0.56 -14.74
CA GLN A 16 -9.60 -1.28 -13.99
C GLN A 16 -9.93 -2.65 -14.61
N GLU A 17 -9.91 -2.78 -15.94
CA GLU A 17 -10.14 -4.06 -16.62
C GLU A 17 -9.18 -5.18 -16.16
N PHE A 18 -7.90 -4.85 -15.88
CA PHE A 18 -6.93 -5.80 -15.35
C PHE A 18 -7.14 -6.04 -13.85
N VAL A 19 -7.58 -5.03 -13.12
CA VAL A 19 -7.89 -5.13 -11.69
C VAL A 19 -9.07 -6.08 -11.48
N ASP A 20 -10.15 -5.91 -12.24
CA ASP A 20 -11.35 -6.76 -12.21
C ASP A 20 -11.01 -8.22 -12.56
N GLN A 21 -10.13 -8.42 -13.54
CA GLN A 21 -9.64 -9.75 -13.91
C GLN A 21 -8.86 -10.39 -12.77
N ILE A 22 -7.94 -9.66 -12.12
CA ILE A 22 -7.16 -10.17 -10.99
C ILE A 22 -8.04 -10.51 -9.79
N GLU A 23 -9.04 -9.67 -9.48
CA GLU A 23 -10.03 -9.97 -8.43
C GLU A 23 -10.73 -11.31 -8.67
N THR A 24 -11.14 -11.54 -9.92
CA THR A 24 -11.82 -12.77 -10.34
C THR A 24 -10.87 -13.97 -10.30
N ASP A 25 -9.70 -13.86 -10.92
CA ASP A 25 -8.73 -14.95 -11.06
C ASP A 25 -8.19 -15.43 -9.71
N LEU A 26 -7.98 -14.50 -8.78
CA LEU A 26 -7.48 -14.80 -7.43
C LEU A 26 -8.60 -15.09 -6.42
N GLY A 27 -9.87 -14.96 -6.80
CA GLY A 27 -11.01 -15.15 -5.91
C GLY A 27 -10.96 -14.22 -4.69
N LEU A 28 -10.57 -12.96 -4.89
CA LEU A 28 -10.42 -12.01 -3.79
C LEU A 28 -11.77 -11.72 -3.13
N THR A 29 -11.77 -11.64 -1.80
CA THR A 29 -12.99 -11.34 -1.01
C THR A 29 -13.13 -9.86 -0.68
N PHE A 30 -12.37 -9.00 -1.35
CA PHE A 30 -12.33 -7.56 -1.14
C PHE A 30 -12.17 -6.87 -2.49
N SER A 31 -12.69 -5.65 -2.61
CA SER A 31 -12.65 -4.89 -3.86
C SER A 31 -11.28 -4.27 -4.08
N CYS A 32 -10.85 -4.22 -5.32
CA CYS A 32 -9.66 -3.55 -5.78
C CYS A 32 -10.04 -2.42 -6.74
N TYR A 33 -9.26 -1.35 -6.76
CA TYR A 33 -9.54 -0.16 -7.56
C TYR A 33 -8.31 0.28 -8.33
N SER A 34 -8.55 0.78 -9.53
CA SER A 34 -7.56 1.46 -10.35
C SER A 34 -7.34 2.90 -9.86
N ASP A 35 -6.08 3.28 -9.67
CA ASP A 35 -5.62 4.65 -9.50
C ASP A 35 -4.47 4.97 -10.46
N ILE A 36 -4.66 4.70 -11.76
CA ILE A 36 -3.65 4.92 -12.82
C ILE A 36 -3.01 6.32 -12.78
N THR A 37 -3.79 7.34 -12.40
CA THR A 37 -3.36 8.75 -12.37
C THR A 37 -2.95 9.24 -10.98
N HIS A 38 -2.82 8.35 -10.00
CA HIS A 38 -2.43 8.67 -8.62
C HIS A 38 -3.33 9.71 -7.92
N LYS A 39 -4.63 9.77 -8.26
CA LYS A 39 -5.59 10.71 -7.67
C LYS A 39 -5.79 10.42 -6.19
N LEU A 40 -6.00 9.16 -5.82
CA LEU A 40 -6.15 8.79 -4.41
C LEU A 40 -4.83 9.01 -3.68
N ARG A 41 -3.71 8.55 -4.25
CA ARG A 41 -2.38 8.79 -3.66
C ARG A 41 -2.14 10.27 -3.37
N ASN A 42 -2.45 11.16 -4.32
CA ASN A 42 -2.25 12.60 -4.15
C ASN A 42 -3.19 13.20 -3.11
N TYR A 43 -4.44 12.74 -3.05
CA TYR A 43 -5.37 13.12 -1.99
C TYR A 43 -4.83 12.72 -0.60
N LEU A 44 -4.36 11.49 -0.44
CA LEU A 44 -3.83 10.99 0.84
C LEU A 44 -2.60 11.79 1.32
N ASP A 45 -1.74 12.19 0.39
CA ASP A 45 -0.55 13.01 0.67
C ASP A 45 -0.95 14.45 1.04
N THR A 46 -1.89 15.03 0.30
CA THR A 46 -2.40 16.40 0.53
C THR A 46 -3.10 16.53 1.88
N GLU A 47 -3.88 15.52 2.28
CA GLU A 47 -4.58 15.49 3.55
C GLU A 47 -3.70 14.98 4.71
N HIS A 48 -2.42 14.72 4.45
CA HIS A 48 -1.44 14.26 5.44
C HIS A 48 -1.83 12.94 6.13
N TYR A 49 -2.55 12.06 5.43
CA TYR A 49 -2.84 10.71 5.94
C TYR A 49 -1.64 9.78 5.83
N ILE A 50 -0.98 9.79 4.66
CA ILE A 50 0.18 8.95 4.35
C ILE A 50 0.87 9.47 3.08
N THR A 51 2.20 9.50 3.08
CA THR A 51 2.99 9.82 1.89
C THR A 51 3.45 8.54 1.21
N VAL A 52 2.88 8.23 0.04
CA VAL A 52 3.26 7.07 -0.77
C VAL A 52 4.18 7.51 -1.90
N LYS A 53 5.36 6.88 -2.04
CA LYS A 53 6.32 7.20 -3.11
C LYS A 53 5.86 6.62 -4.45
N VAL A 54 6.32 7.21 -5.55
CA VAL A 54 6.07 6.73 -6.91
C VAL A 54 7.42 6.48 -7.58
N SER A 55 7.53 5.36 -8.30
CA SER A 55 8.72 5.03 -9.10
C SER A 55 8.40 5.07 -10.59
N GLY A 56 9.31 5.64 -11.37
CA GLY A 56 9.10 5.90 -12.79
C GLY A 56 8.11 7.05 -13.04
N GLY A 57 7.39 6.95 -14.16
CA GLY A 57 6.54 8.00 -14.72
C GLY A 57 7.24 8.96 -15.68
N GLU A 58 6.43 9.71 -16.42
CA GLU A 58 6.86 10.84 -17.24
C GLU A 58 7.61 11.87 -16.39
N GLY A 59 8.74 12.36 -16.91
CA GLY A 59 9.62 13.28 -16.17
C GLY A 59 10.58 12.61 -15.19
N SER A 60 10.51 11.28 -15.01
CA SER A 60 11.52 10.54 -14.26
C SER A 60 12.84 10.52 -15.03
N ASN A 61 13.90 11.07 -14.41
CA ASN A 61 15.27 11.01 -14.94
C ASN A 61 16.01 9.72 -14.52
N ASP A 62 15.32 8.78 -13.88
CA ASP A 62 15.94 7.54 -13.39
C ASP A 62 16.04 6.48 -14.50
N SER A 63 16.97 6.75 -15.42
CA SER A 63 17.26 5.84 -16.53
C SER A 63 17.76 4.47 -16.06
N ASN A 64 18.29 4.35 -14.83
CA ASN A 64 18.77 3.08 -14.30
C ASN A 64 17.62 2.24 -13.73
N PHE A 65 16.65 2.85 -13.05
CA PHE A 65 15.43 2.17 -12.61
C PHE A 65 14.74 1.46 -13.79
N TYR A 66 14.56 2.15 -14.92
CA TYR A 66 13.93 1.58 -16.11
C TYR A 66 14.77 0.55 -16.87
N LYS A 67 16.08 0.45 -16.63
CA LYS A 67 16.92 -0.64 -17.16
C LYS A 67 16.67 -1.92 -16.37
N VAL A 68 16.46 -1.82 -15.07
CA VAL A 68 16.21 -2.95 -14.17
C VAL A 68 14.73 -3.36 -14.20
N HIS A 69 13.82 -2.40 -14.42
CA HIS A 69 12.36 -2.58 -14.43
C HIS A 69 11.72 -2.07 -15.73
N PRO A 70 12.07 -2.66 -16.90
CA PRO A 70 11.57 -2.19 -18.19
C PRO A 70 10.03 -2.27 -18.32
N GLU A 71 9.39 -3.20 -17.62
CA GLU A 71 7.95 -3.40 -17.57
C GLU A 71 7.18 -2.20 -16.99
N ILE A 72 7.86 -1.35 -16.21
CA ILE A 72 7.24 -0.17 -15.60
C ILE A 72 7.07 0.98 -16.61
N LYS A 73 7.77 0.95 -17.75
CA LYS A 73 7.66 2.01 -18.79
C LYS A 73 6.25 2.17 -19.35
N LYS A 74 5.40 1.14 -19.26
CA LYS A 74 4.01 1.20 -19.72
C LYS A 74 3.12 2.08 -18.82
N TYR A 75 3.52 2.34 -17.57
CA TYR A 75 2.76 3.21 -16.66
C TYR A 75 3.21 4.65 -16.86
N LYS A 76 2.43 5.42 -17.63
CA LYS A 76 2.67 6.84 -17.91
C LYS A 76 2.99 7.67 -16.65
N TYR A 77 2.26 7.41 -15.56
CA TYR A 77 2.41 8.14 -14.30
C TYR A 77 3.33 7.42 -13.29
N GLY A 78 3.97 6.32 -13.70
CA GLY A 78 4.76 5.47 -12.80
C GLY A 78 3.89 4.54 -11.96
N VAL A 79 4.53 3.84 -11.02
CA VAL A 79 3.86 2.93 -10.09
C VAL A 79 4.00 3.40 -8.65
N VAL A 80 2.90 3.34 -7.90
CA VAL A 80 2.93 3.57 -6.46
C VAL A 80 3.74 2.47 -5.77
N GLN A 81 4.54 2.88 -4.80
CA GLN A 81 5.23 1.97 -3.91
C GLN A 81 4.25 1.38 -2.88
N PRO A 82 4.49 0.16 -2.37
CA PRO A 82 3.62 -0.47 -1.38
C PRO A 82 3.34 0.41 -0.16
N ALA A 83 2.08 0.42 0.27
CA ALA A 83 1.63 1.12 1.47
C ALA A 83 0.40 0.44 2.05
N VAL A 84 0.15 0.67 3.35
CA VAL A 84 -1.03 0.22 4.08
C VAL A 84 -1.52 1.37 4.94
N LEU A 85 -2.81 1.70 4.83
CA LEU A 85 -3.48 2.71 5.64
C LEU A 85 -4.71 2.09 6.29
N CYS A 86 -4.81 2.17 7.61
CA CYS A 86 -5.99 1.80 8.36
C CYS A 86 -6.57 3.06 9.00
N ILE A 87 -7.82 3.38 8.65
CA ILE A 87 -8.49 4.61 9.06
C ILE A 87 -9.91 4.28 9.53
N THR A 88 -10.41 5.06 10.50
CA THR A 88 -11.80 5.00 10.96
C THR A 88 -12.74 5.74 10.02
N LYS A 89 -14.06 5.59 10.20
CA LYS A 89 -15.06 6.37 9.43
C LYS A 89 -14.96 7.87 9.70
N GLU A 90 -14.50 8.24 10.90
CA GLU A 90 -14.24 9.60 11.34
C GLU A 90 -12.89 10.14 10.82
N LYS A 91 -12.25 9.42 9.89
CA LYS A 91 -10.96 9.75 9.28
C LYS A 91 -9.78 9.82 10.27
N LYS A 92 -9.90 9.18 11.44
CA LYS A 92 -8.77 8.99 12.36
C LYS A 92 -7.87 7.85 11.87
N VAL A 93 -6.58 8.13 11.67
CA VAL A 93 -5.56 7.15 11.30
C VAL A 93 -5.26 6.24 12.49
N LEU A 94 -5.40 4.93 12.28
CA LEU A 94 -5.05 3.91 13.27
C LEU A 94 -3.67 3.32 13.00
N PHE A 95 -3.32 3.17 11.73
CA PHE A 95 -2.04 2.66 11.25
C PHE A 95 -1.74 3.24 9.88
N ALA A 96 -0.51 3.67 9.65
CA ALA A 96 -0.04 4.13 8.35
C ALA A 96 1.38 3.64 8.17
N TRP A 97 1.63 2.94 7.07
CA TRP A 97 2.94 2.48 6.67
C TRP A 97 3.08 2.62 5.16
N ALA A 98 4.13 3.30 4.71
CA ALA A 98 4.52 3.34 3.31
C ALA A 98 6.00 3.05 3.24
N ILE A 99 6.39 2.24 2.26
CA ILE A 99 7.81 1.98 2.05
C ILE A 99 8.50 3.26 1.55
N ASP A 100 9.66 3.56 2.11
CA ASP A 100 10.59 4.56 1.55
C ASP A 100 11.68 3.82 0.77
N PRO A 101 11.64 3.79 -0.57
CA PRO A 101 12.56 2.98 -1.36
C PRO A 101 14.02 3.35 -1.11
N SER A 102 14.84 2.34 -0.83
CA SER A 102 16.26 2.49 -0.58
C SER A 102 17.03 1.26 -1.08
N ALA A 103 18.36 1.35 -1.16
CA ALA A 103 19.18 0.18 -1.47
C ALA A 103 19.02 -0.93 -0.41
N MET A 104 18.79 -0.56 0.85
CA MET A 104 18.67 -1.51 1.96
C MET A 104 17.40 -2.36 1.86
N ASN A 105 16.31 -1.80 1.31
CA ASN A 105 15.05 -2.51 1.10
C ASN A 105 14.82 -2.95 -0.35
N ILE A 106 15.90 -3.04 -1.13
CA ILE A 106 15.91 -3.50 -2.52
C ILE A 106 14.90 -2.70 -3.37
N GLY A 107 14.91 -1.36 -3.22
CA GLY A 107 14.00 -0.47 -3.93
C GLY A 107 12.52 -0.63 -3.54
N GLY A 108 12.26 -1.13 -2.33
CA GLY A 108 10.92 -1.35 -1.77
C GLY A 108 10.37 -2.77 -1.95
N ALA A 109 11.21 -3.72 -2.35
CA ALA A 109 10.83 -5.12 -2.49
C ALA A 109 10.80 -5.89 -1.16
N SER A 110 11.43 -5.38 -0.10
CA SER A 110 11.40 -5.95 1.26
C SER A 110 10.73 -5.03 2.29
N ASP A 111 10.75 -5.47 3.55
CA ASP A 111 10.40 -4.69 4.75
C ASP A 111 8.91 -4.38 4.91
N ARG A 112 8.06 -5.10 4.17
CA ARG A 112 6.60 -4.99 4.26
C ARG A 112 6.10 -5.61 5.56
N PRO A 113 5.33 -4.91 6.41
CA PRO A 113 4.76 -5.48 7.61
C PRO A 113 3.90 -6.70 7.29
N VAL A 114 3.95 -7.70 8.16
CA VAL A 114 3.15 -8.91 8.02
C VAL A 114 1.66 -8.55 8.23
N PRO A 115 0.76 -8.88 7.29
CA PRO A 115 -0.65 -8.49 7.37
C PRO A 115 -1.37 -8.91 8.65
N THR A 116 -1.05 -10.10 9.17
CA THR A 116 -1.68 -10.60 10.40
C THR A 116 -1.32 -9.74 11.60
N ASP A 117 -0.13 -9.17 11.64
CA ASP A 117 0.36 -8.35 12.74
C ASP A 117 -0.28 -6.97 12.68
N ILE A 118 -0.40 -6.40 11.48
CA ILE A 118 -1.17 -5.16 11.23
C ILE A 118 -2.60 -5.35 11.72
N TRP A 119 -3.27 -6.43 11.29
CA TRP A 119 -4.64 -6.71 11.66
C TRP A 119 -4.81 -6.85 13.18
N GLN A 120 -3.96 -7.63 13.84
CA GLN A 120 -4.01 -7.81 15.29
C GLN A 120 -3.82 -6.49 16.04
N ALA A 121 -2.83 -5.68 15.65
CA ALA A 121 -2.58 -4.39 16.28
C ALA A 121 -3.74 -3.41 16.08
N VAL A 122 -4.29 -3.33 14.86
CA VAL A 122 -5.45 -2.48 14.55
C VAL A 122 -6.68 -2.90 15.36
N MET A 123 -6.97 -4.19 15.42
CA MET A 123 -8.11 -4.70 16.19
C MET A 123 -7.93 -4.50 17.70
N GLN A 124 -6.71 -4.63 18.22
CA GLN A 124 -6.42 -4.33 19.61
C GLN A 124 -6.67 -2.85 19.93
N LYS A 125 -6.23 -1.94 19.05
CA LYS A 125 -6.44 -0.48 19.20
C LYS A 125 -7.91 -0.09 19.11
N LEU A 126 -8.68 -0.73 18.21
CA LEU A 126 -10.12 -0.51 18.10
C LEU A 126 -10.89 -0.97 19.36
N ASN A 127 -10.47 -2.09 19.98
CA ASN A 127 -11.13 -2.60 21.18
C ASN A 127 -10.69 -1.87 22.47
N ASN A 128 -9.50 -1.24 22.47
CA ASN A 128 -8.96 -0.49 23.61
C ASN A 128 -8.46 0.89 23.16
N PRO A 129 -9.38 1.85 22.90
CA PRO A 129 -9.02 3.18 22.43
C PRO A 129 -8.48 4.04 23.58
N THR A 130 -7.29 3.72 24.09
CA THR A 130 -6.66 4.43 25.21
C THR A 130 -5.63 5.47 24.75
N ASP A 131 -5.19 5.41 23.49
CA ASP A 131 -4.20 6.31 22.89
C ASP A 131 -4.61 6.70 21.46
N GLU A 132 -4.50 7.98 21.14
CA GLU A 132 -4.79 8.53 19.81
C GLU A 132 -3.67 8.35 18.79
N THR A 133 -2.45 8.08 19.25
CA THR A 133 -1.26 7.92 18.41
C THR A 133 -1.41 6.74 17.45
N PRO A 134 -1.14 6.88 16.14
CA PRO A 134 -1.14 5.75 15.22
C PRO A 134 -0.18 4.63 15.67
N ILE A 135 -0.51 3.38 15.32
CA ILE A 135 0.31 2.20 15.61
C ILE A 135 1.68 2.36 14.93
N ASP A 136 2.76 2.16 15.69
CA ASP A 136 4.11 2.16 15.16
C ASP A 136 4.44 0.82 14.48
N SER A 137 4.72 0.89 13.18
CA SER A 137 5.10 -0.27 12.37
C SER A 137 6.44 -0.90 12.76
N SER A 138 7.32 -0.17 13.47
CA SER A 138 8.66 -0.65 13.87
C SER A 138 8.62 -1.88 14.79
N GLN A 139 7.47 -2.10 15.45
CA GLN A 139 7.24 -3.23 16.35
C GLN A 139 6.62 -4.44 15.65
N LEU A 140 6.26 -4.32 14.37
CA LEU A 140 5.64 -5.39 13.60
C LEU A 140 6.69 -6.24 12.90
N ARG A 141 6.41 -7.53 12.71
CA ARG A 141 7.26 -8.37 11.87
C ARG A 141 7.17 -7.88 10.44
N VAL A 142 8.27 -8.00 9.70
CA VAL A 142 8.34 -7.68 8.29
C VAL A 142 8.65 -8.92 7.45
N HIS A 143 8.12 -8.94 6.23
CA HIS A 143 8.47 -9.91 5.21
C HIS A 143 9.86 -9.59 4.63
N GLY A 144 10.74 -10.60 4.61
CA GLY A 144 11.99 -10.53 3.85
C GLY A 144 11.73 -10.59 2.34
N ALA A 145 12.77 -10.33 1.53
CA ALA A 145 12.71 -10.23 0.06
C ALA A 145 12.14 -11.45 -0.72
N ARG A 146 11.79 -12.55 -0.03
CA ARG A 146 11.22 -13.78 -0.63
C ARG A 146 9.71 -13.94 -0.42
N SER A 147 9.06 -13.01 0.27
CA SER A 147 7.62 -13.05 0.50
C SER A 147 6.96 -11.87 -0.19
N ILE A 148 6.43 -12.10 -1.39
CA ILE A 148 5.53 -11.17 -2.06
C ILE A 148 4.20 -11.25 -1.31
N CYS A 149 4.03 -10.41 -0.29
CA CYS A 149 2.72 -10.04 0.17
C CYS A 149 2.43 -8.65 -0.41
N THR A 150 1.57 -8.60 -1.41
CA THR A 150 1.05 -7.36 -1.97
C THR A 150 -0.33 -7.19 -1.36
N ILE A 151 -0.39 -6.45 -0.26
CA ILE A 151 -1.62 -5.79 0.15
C ILE A 151 -1.46 -4.36 -0.34
N ILE A 152 -2.28 -4.03 -1.32
CA ILE A 152 -2.50 -2.66 -1.76
C ILE A 152 -3.84 -2.21 -1.20
#